data_AF-A0A2G9MBB2-F1
#
_entry.id   AF-A0A2G9MBB2-F1
#
_cell.length_a   1.000
_cell.length_b   1.000
_cell.length_c   1.000
_cell.angle_alpha   90.00
_cell.angle_beta   90.00
_cell.angle_gamma   90.00
#
_symmetry.space_group_name_H-M   'P 1'
#
loop_
_entity.id
_entity.type
_entity.pdbx_description
1 polymer ?
#
loop_
_entity_poly.entity_id
_entity_poly.type
_entity_poly.pdbx_seq_one_letter_code
_entity_poly.pdbx_strand_id
1 'polypeptide(L)'
;MPHFLKNSTYIFLLITLLACAPTQLAQQEQLNAIEPITETHTVSTEELQNVLAEFEKLDQQHNTSWKFEQVPDKIIPLSAIEPWTLQVRELQENTTDKATKHLLDARLAMLRSQAAQYAMFSFGEQGNLAMVQQGKQYKVIETIDCDDAPTIIKTAEIRGESYDSWVDFYVNMDYVLMSSKKAKELLGTGVNNRTKYYYNPGIAPTLKILQATQKALKEQCNITVDLLSERINKQEKRPEGYIPEV
;
A
#
# COMPACT_ATOMS: atom_id res chain seq x y z
N MET A 1 -6.60 -3.63 35.74
CA MET A 1 -7.40 -2.71 34.88
C MET A 1 -6.88 -1.30 35.12
N PRO A 2 -6.57 -0.43 34.13
CA PRO A 2 -6.90 -0.47 32.69
C PRO A 2 -5.71 -0.15 31.75
N HIS A 3 -5.34 -1.07 30.83
CA HIS A 3 -4.59 -0.74 29.61
C HIS A 3 -5.43 -0.94 28.33
N PHE A 4 -6.60 -1.56 28.44
CA PHE A 4 -7.48 -1.87 27.30
C PHE A 4 -8.25 -0.66 26.75
N LEU A 5 -8.43 0.41 27.53
CA LEU A 5 -9.21 1.58 27.12
C LEU A 5 -8.44 2.58 26.25
N LYS A 6 -7.10 2.51 26.18
CA LYS A 6 -6.31 3.43 25.34
C LYS A 6 -6.26 2.99 23.88
N ASN A 7 -6.35 1.69 23.58
CA ASN A 7 -6.27 1.20 22.20
C ASN A 7 -7.61 1.33 21.45
N SER A 8 -8.75 1.34 22.14
CA SER A 8 -10.06 1.52 21.48
C SER A 8 -10.30 2.91 20.91
N THR A 9 -9.70 3.96 21.46
CA THR A 9 -9.86 5.33 20.94
C THR A 9 -9.13 5.54 19.62
N TYR A 10 -7.98 4.88 19.42
CA TYR A 10 -7.23 4.95 18.15
C TYR A 10 -7.91 4.16 17.03
N ILE A 11 -8.57 3.03 17.34
CA ILE A 11 -9.31 2.23 16.37
C ILE A 11 -10.53 2.99 15.83
N PHE A 12 -11.24 3.74 16.70
CA PHE A 12 -12.38 4.56 16.27
C PHE A 12 -11.97 5.77 15.40
N LEU A 13 -10.79 6.35 15.67
CA LEU A 13 -10.22 7.43 14.84
C LEU A 13 -9.72 6.94 13.47
N LEU A 14 -9.24 5.69 13.38
CA LEU A 14 -8.84 5.05 12.12
C LEU A 14 -10.03 4.87 11.15
N ILE A 15 -11.21 4.56 11.69
CA ILE A 15 -12.45 4.38 10.90
C ILE A 15 -12.94 5.73 10.34
N THR A 16 -12.75 6.84 11.05
CA THR A 16 -13.12 8.18 10.56
C THR A 16 -12.22 8.69 9.43
N LEU A 17 -10.94 8.27 9.38
CA LEU A 17 -10.03 8.62 8.28
C LEU A 17 -10.35 7.90 6.96
N LEU A 18 -11.01 6.74 7.02
CA LEU A 18 -11.51 6.00 5.86
C LEU A 18 -12.85 6.56 5.32
N ALA A 19 -13.59 7.32 6.13
CA ALA A 19 -14.93 7.82 5.79
C ALA A 19 -14.93 9.22 5.12
N CYS A 20 -13.81 9.91 5.07
CA CYS A 20 -13.65 11.21 4.38
C CYS A 20 -12.76 11.08 3.14
N ALA A 21 -13.10 10.17 2.23
CA ALA A 21 -12.71 10.32 0.84
C ALA A 21 -13.88 11.00 0.11
N PRO A 22 -13.71 12.20 -0.47
CA PRO A 22 -14.73 12.75 -1.35
C PRO A 22 -14.94 11.77 -2.51
N THR A 23 -16.20 11.40 -2.72
CA THR A 23 -16.68 10.62 -3.87
C THR A 23 -16.44 11.42 -5.14
N GLN A 24 -15.25 11.36 -5.74
CA GLN A 24 -14.97 11.94 -7.05
C GLN A 24 -15.27 10.92 -8.15
N LEU A 25 -16.57 10.79 -8.44
CA LEU A 25 -17.10 10.44 -9.76
C LEU A 25 -16.78 11.58 -10.74
N ALA A 26 -15.51 11.78 -11.10
CA ALA A 26 -15.10 12.69 -12.18
C ALA A 26 -13.61 12.50 -12.50
N GLN A 27 -13.19 11.33 -13.00
CA GLN A 27 -11.85 11.18 -13.59
C GLN A 27 -11.79 10.17 -14.74
N GLN A 28 -12.92 9.95 -15.42
CA GLN A 28 -13.02 8.92 -16.47
C GLN A 28 -12.83 9.43 -17.91
N GLU A 29 -12.45 10.69 -18.13
CA GLU A 29 -12.07 11.18 -19.47
C GLU A 29 -10.73 11.89 -19.42
N GLN A 30 -9.64 11.13 -19.62
CA GLN A 30 -8.45 11.48 -20.43
C GLN A 30 -7.35 10.45 -20.14
N LEU A 31 -7.55 9.21 -20.59
CA LEU A 31 -6.50 8.20 -20.66
C LEU A 31 -6.49 7.60 -22.07
N ASN A 32 -6.33 8.45 -23.09
CA ASN A 32 -6.13 8.04 -24.48
C ASN A 32 -5.31 9.12 -25.20
N ALA A 33 -4.02 9.17 -24.88
CA ALA A 33 -2.96 9.63 -25.78
C ALA A 33 -1.64 9.27 -25.10
N ILE A 34 -1.02 8.17 -25.53
CA ILE A 34 0.42 7.99 -25.30
C ILE A 34 1.09 8.92 -26.31
N GLU A 35 1.29 10.18 -25.92
CA GLU A 35 2.23 11.04 -26.63
C GLU A 35 3.64 10.48 -26.46
N PRO A 36 4.46 10.42 -27.53
CA PRO A 36 5.86 10.10 -27.39
C PRO A 36 6.51 11.16 -26.49
N ILE A 37 7.05 10.72 -25.35
CA ILE A 37 7.73 11.54 -24.35
C ILE A 37 8.92 12.24 -25.04
N THR A 38 8.66 13.44 -25.54
CA THR A 38 9.65 14.36 -26.10
C THR A 38 9.67 15.67 -25.31
N GLU A 39 8.99 15.72 -24.16
CA GLU A 39 9.19 16.76 -23.17
C GLU A 39 10.37 16.35 -22.28
N THR A 40 11.44 17.14 -22.38
CA THR A 40 12.48 17.17 -21.36
C THR A 40 11.86 17.79 -20.10
N HIS A 41 11.09 16.99 -19.35
CA HIS A 41 10.68 17.38 -18.00
C HIS A 41 11.96 17.67 -17.22
N THR A 42 12.23 18.95 -16.98
CA THR A 42 13.35 19.38 -16.17
C THR A 42 12.96 19.07 -14.74
N VAL A 43 13.32 17.87 -14.27
CA VAL A 43 13.11 17.47 -12.87
C VAL A 43 13.77 18.53 -11.99
N SER A 44 12.98 19.18 -11.14
CA SER A 44 13.51 20.05 -10.10
C SER A 44 14.21 19.17 -9.07
N THR A 45 15.51 18.94 -9.29
CA THR A 45 16.35 18.14 -8.38
C THR A 45 16.35 18.75 -6.97
N GLU A 46 16.15 20.07 -6.88
CA GLU A 46 16.04 20.80 -5.62
C GLU A 46 14.77 20.44 -4.83
N GLU A 47 13.58 20.42 -5.47
CA GLU A 47 12.34 20.02 -4.79
C GLU A 47 12.42 18.58 -4.26
N LEU A 48 12.94 17.66 -5.08
CA LEU A 48 13.14 16.27 -4.68
C LEU A 48 14.07 16.17 -3.45
N GLN A 49 15.18 16.90 -3.44
CA GLN A 49 16.10 16.93 -2.31
C GLN A 49 15.48 17.54 -1.06
N ASN A 50 14.67 18.60 -1.20
CA ASN A 50 13.97 19.22 -0.08
C ASN A 50 12.97 18.26 0.56
N VAL A 51 12.15 17.57 -0.24
CA VAL A 51 11.23 16.53 0.27
C VAL A 51 11.99 15.41 0.98
N LEU A 52 13.12 14.97 0.42
CA LEU A 52 13.96 13.94 1.05
C LEU A 52 14.55 14.40 2.39
N ALA A 53 14.93 15.67 2.52
CA ALA A 53 15.39 16.23 3.78
C ALA A 53 14.27 16.26 4.83
N GLU A 54 13.04 16.58 4.44
CA GLU A 54 11.88 16.52 5.33
C GLU A 54 11.56 15.09 5.77
N PHE A 55 11.68 14.11 4.87
CA PHE A 55 11.55 12.69 5.24
C PHE A 55 12.59 12.27 6.28
N GLU A 56 13.83 12.73 6.18
CA GLU A 56 14.88 12.43 7.17
C GLU A 56 14.58 13.05 8.54
N LYS A 57 13.98 14.25 8.58
CA LYS A 57 13.52 14.86 9.84
C LYS A 57 12.39 14.05 10.48
N LEU A 58 11.41 13.63 9.68
CA LEU A 58 10.30 12.79 10.16
C LEU A 58 10.78 11.43 10.66
N ASP A 59 11.76 10.83 9.98
CA ASP A 59 12.43 9.59 10.43
C ASP A 59 13.04 9.77 11.82
N GLN A 60 13.77 10.86 12.06
CA GLN A 60 14.37 11.16 13.35
C GLN A 60 13.31 11.44 14.43
N GLN A 61 12.31 12.26 14.11
CA GLN A 61 11.27 12.68 15.04
C GLN A 61 10.42 11.50 15.53
N HIS A 62 10.16 10.54 14.64
CA HIS A 62 9.27 9.41 14.93
C HIS A 62 10.01 8.09 15.13
N ASN A 63 11.35 8.09 15.10
CA ASN A 63 12.20 6.90 15.16
C ASN A 63 11.79 5.85 14.11
N THR A 64 11.64 6.31 12.86
CA THR A 64 11.22 5.52 11.70
C THR A 64 12.34 5.43 10.67
N SER A 65 12.15 4.67 9.61
CA SER A 65 13.09 4.68 8.50
C SER A 65 12.42 4.35 7.19
N TRP A 66 11.95 5.38 6.49
CA TRP A 66 11.18 5.20 5.25
C TRP A 66 11.94 4.40 4.17
N LYS A 67 13.29 4.44 4.19
CA LYS A 67 14.17 3.68 3.27
C LYS A 67 14.28 2.19 3.60
N PHE A 68 14.02 1.79 4.85
CA PHE A 68 14.17 0.41 5.33
C PHE A 68 12.86 -0.24 5.78
N GLU A 69 11.77 0.53 5.85
CA GLU A 69 10.43 0.05 6.15
C GLU A 69 9.92 -0.92 5.07
N GLN A 70 9.30 -2.01 5.52
CA GLN A 70 8.79 -3.09 4.69
C GLN A 70 7.50 -3.64 5.29
N VAL A 71 6.50 -3.88 4.46
CA VAL A 71 5.27 -4.56 4.89
C VAL A 71 5.45 -6.07 4.71
N PRO A 72 5.00 -6.95 5.62
CA PRO A 72 4.49 -6.69 6.96
C PRO A 72 5.59 -6.65 8.04
N ASP A 73 6.85 -6.92 7.70
CA ASP A 73 7.87 -7.27 8.70
C ASP A 73 8.47 -6.06 9.45
N LYS A 74 8.65 -4.93 8.77
CA LYS A 74 9.30 -3.72 9.29
C LYS A 74 8.40 -2.52 9.08
N ILE A 75 7.23 -2.56 9.71
CA ILE A 75 6.25 -1.48 9.63
C ILE A 75 6.65 -0.32 10.55
N ILE A 76 6.27 0.88 10.12
CA ILE A 76 6.31 2.10 10.92
C ILE A 76 5.43 1.91 12.19
N PRO A 77 5.83 2.42 13.36
CA PRO A 77 4.96 2.42 14.53
C PRO A 77 3.61 3.09 14.23
N LEU A 78 2.50 2.50 14.70
CA LEU A 78 1.15 3.05 14.46
C LEU A 78 1.02 4.51 14.88
N SER A 79 1.66 4.89 16.00
CA SER A 79 1.67 6.27 16.51
C SER A 79 2.35 7.28 15.58
N ALA A 80 3.12 6.81 14.60
CA ALA A 80 3.82 7.65 13.63
C ALA A 80 3.09 7.74 12.28
N ILE A 81 2.11 6.87 11.98
CA ILE A 81 1.40 6.85 10.68
C ILE A 81 0.69 8.19 10.42
N GLU A 82 -0.12 8.65 11.38
CA GLU A 82 -0.90 9.88 11.21
C GLU A 82 -0.02 11.13 11.11
N PRO A 83 0.97 11.36 12.01
CA PRO A 83 1.92 12.46 11.85
C PRO A 83 2.63 12.47 10.49
N TRP A 84 3.10 11.31 10.03
CA TRP A 84 3.70 11.16 8.71
C TRP A 84 2.71 11.53 7.59
N THR A 85 1.48 11.03 7.67
CA THR A 85 0.46 11.27 6.64
C THR A 85 0.13 12.75 6.51
N LEU A 86 -0.02 13.47 7.63
CA LEU A 86 -0.30 14.91 7.63
C LEU A 86 0.85 15.70 7.01
N GLN A 87 2.08 15.44 7.45
CA GLN A 87 3.26 16.15 6.97
C GLN A 87 3.52 15.89 5.48
N VAL A 88 3.31 14.67 4.99
CA VAL A 88 3.45 14.36 3.56
C VAL A 88 2.37 15.07 2.72
N ARG A 89 1.15 15.21 3.23
CA ARG A 89 0.09 15.99 2.55
C ARG A 89 0.42 17.48 2.47
N GLU A 90 0.93 18.06 3.56
CA GLU A 90 1.38 19.46 3.58
C GLU A 90 2.50 19.70 2.55
N LEU A 91 3.45 18.77 2.42
CA LEU A 91 4.48 18.83 1.37
C LEU A 91 3.88 18.73 -0.04
N GLN A 92 2.86 17.90 -0.22
CA GLN A 92 2.21 17.69 -1.51
C GLN A 92 1.49 18.94 -2.02
N GLU A 93 0.85 19.70 -1.13
CA GLU A 93 0.17 20.96 -1.47
C GLU A 93 1.14 22.02 -2.01
N ASN A 94 2.40 22.00 -1.57
CA ASN A 94 3.42 22.97 -1.92
C ASN A 94 4.39 22.51 -3.02
N THR A 95 4.31 21.24 -3.42
CA THR A 95 5.16 20.69 -4.48
C THR A 95 4.58 21.01 -5.84
N THR A 96 5.40 21.40 -6.80
CA THR A 96 4.96 21.61 -8.20
C THR A 96 5.56 20.58 -9.15
N ASP A 97 6.77 20.10 -8.88
CA ASP A 97 7.42 19.05 -9.67
C ASP A 97 6.66 17.72 -9.65
N LYS A 98 6.39 17.19 -10.85
CA LYS A 98 5.58 15.99 -11.03
C LYS A 98 6.24 14.74 -10.44
N ALA A 99 7.55 14.56 -10.63
CA ALA A 99 8.26 13.40 -10.08
C ALA A 99 8.28 13.43 -8.54
N THR A 100 8.41 14.61 -7.95
CA THR A 100 8.38 14.83 -6.51
C THR A 100 6.98 14.60 -5.94
N LYS A 101 5.91 15.00 -6.64
CA LYS A 101 4.54 14.63 -6.27
C LYS A 101 4.35 13.12 -6.24
N HIS A 102 4.83 12.40 -7.26
CA HIS A 102 4.79 10.94 -7.26
C HIS A 102 5.58 10.32 -6.10
N LEU A 103 6.68 10.93 -5.63
CA LEU A 103 7.39 10.44 -4.43
C LEU A 103 6.51 10.58 -3.17
N LEU A 104 5.82 11.70 -3.03
CA LEU A 104 4.91 11.96 -1.92
C LEU A 104 3.70 11.01 -1.98
N ASP A 105 3.12 10.79 -3.16
CA ASP A 105 2.05 9.81 -3.39
C ASP A 105 2.50 8.39 -3.06
N ALA A 106 3.72 8.01 -3.46
CA ALA A 106 4.32 6.74 -3.06
C ALA A 106 4.36 6.62 -1.53
N ARG A 107 4.86 7.65 -0.82
CA ARG A 107 4.93 7.61 0.65
C ARG A 107 3.54 7.48 1.27
N LEU A 108 2.54 8.23 0.80
CA LEU A 108 1.16 8.13 1.29
C LEU A 108 0.58 6.73 1.05
N ALA A 109 0.82 6.15 -0.12
CA ALA A 109 0.35 4.81 -0.46
C ALA A 109 1.00 3.72 0.43
N MET A 110 2.30 3.86 0.74
CA MET A 110 2.99 2.99 1.69
C MET A 110 2.40 3.10 3.11
N LEU A 111 2.18 4.32 3.60
CA LEU A 111 1.55 4.56 4.91
C LEU A 111 0.15 3.97 4.97
N ARG A 112 -0.66 4.12 3.91
CA ARG A 112 -1.99 3.53 3.80
C ARG A 112 -1.94 2.00 3.80
N SER A 113 -1.00 1.41 3.06
CA SER A 113 -0.80 -0.05 3.05
C SER A 113 -0.50 -0.59 4.45
N GLN A 114 0.36 0.10 5.20
CA GLN A 114 0.71 -0.26 6.58
C GLN A 114 -0.43 -0.04 7.57
N ALA A 115 -1.18 1.07 7.44
CA ALA A 115 -2.36 1.33 8.25
C ALA A 115 -3.42 0.22 8.10
N ALA A 116 -3.64 -0.25 6.87
CA ALA A 116 -4.54 -1.36 6.59
C ALA A 116 -4.08 -2.67 7.25
N GLN A 117 -2.77 -2.94 7.31
CA GLN A 117 -2.25 -4.12 8.04
C GLN A 117 -2.52 -4.02 9.55
N TYR A 118 -2.33 -2.85 10.15
CA TYR A 118 -2.71 -2.63 11.55
C TYR A 118 -4.22 -2.84 11.77
N ALA A 119 -5.05 -2.35 10.86
CA ALA A 119 -6.49 -2.57 10.91
C ALA A 119 -6.82 -4.06 10.85
N MET A 120 -6.18 -4.85 9.98
CA MET A 120 -6.37 -6.30 9.93
C MET A 120 -6.04 -6.98 11.27
N PHE A 121 -4.95 -6.58 11.94
CA PHE A 121 -4.59 -7.14 13.25
C PHE A 121 -5.65 -6.84 14.32
N SER A 122 -6.43 -5.77 14.17
CA SER A 122 -7.50 -5.43 15.12
C SER A 122 -8.72 -6.36 15.06
N PHE A 123 -8.92 -7.09 13.96
CA PHE A 123 -10.00 -8.09 13.82
C PHE A 123 -9.67 -9.44 14.48
N GLY A 124 -8.46 -9.61 15.01
CA GLY A 124 -8.07 -10.79 15.78
C GLY A 124 -8.17 -12.10 14.98
N GLU A 125 -8.39 -13.20 15.69
CA GLU A 125 -8.46 -14.54 15.10
C GLU A 125 -9.72 -14.74 14.24
N GLN A 126 -10.86 -14.14 14.64
CA GLN A 126 -12.16 -14.31 13.94
C GLN A 126 -12.17 -13.75 12.51
N GLY A 127 -11.32 -12.75 12.22
CA GLY A 127 -11.19 -12.19 10.88
C GLY A 127 -10.21 -12.94 9.97
N ASN A 128 -9.34 -13.77 10.54
CA ASN A 128 -8.20 -14.34 9.83
C ASN A 128 -8.38 -15.85 9.65
N LEU A 129 -8.30 -16.31 8.40
CA LEU A 129 -8.39 -17.72 8.10
C LEU A 129 -7.03 -18.42 8.21
N ALA A 130 -6.99 -19.56 8.88
CA ALA A 130 -5.85 -20.47 8.85
C ALA A 130 -5.68 -21.07 7.45
N MET A 131 -4.50 -20.86 6.85
CA MET A 131 -4.20 -21.30 5.49
C MET A 131 -2.88 -22.03 5.40
N VAL A 132 -2.79 -22.96 4.44
CA VAL A 132 -1.54 -23.60 4.03
C VAL A 132 -1.28 -23.32 2.55
N GLN A 133 -0.02 -23.09 2.21
CA GLN A 133 0.40 -23.00 0.83
C GLN A 133 0.60 -24.42 0.26
N GLN A 134 -0.13 -24.76 -0.81
CA GLN A 134 0.01 -26.01 -1.55
C GLN A 134 0.48 -25.69 -2.97
N GLY A 135 1.77 -25.84 -3.22
CA GLY A 135 2.40 -25.42 -4.47
C GLY A 135 2.24 -23.91 -4.70
N LYS A 136 1.56 -23.53 -5.78
CA LYS A 136 1.31 -22.12 -6.14
C LYS A 136 0.01 -21.54 -5.56
N GLN A 137 -0.78 -22.35 -4.84
CA GLN A 137 -2.12 -22.00 -4.35
C GLN A 137 -2.15 -21.93 -2.82
N TYR A 138 -3.09 -21.16 -2.27
CA TYR A 138 -3.42 -21.17 -0.84
C TYR A 138 -4.71 -21.95 -0.62
N LYS A 139 -4.80 -22.67 0.49
CA LYS A 139 -5.98 -23.43 0.88
C LYS A 139 -6.30 -23.17 2.34
N VAL A 140 -7.56 -22.87 2.63
CA VAL A 140 -8.10 -22.78 4.00
C VAL A 140 -8.14 -24.18 4.61
N ILE A 141 -7.58 -24.34 5.81
CA ILE A 141 -7.44 -25.64 6.48
C ILE A 141 -8.37 -25.84 7.67
N GLU A 142 -9.13 -24.82 8.04
CA GLU A 142 -10.11 -24.88 9.11
C GLU A 142 -11.54 -24.89 8.58
N THR A 143 -12.47 -25.27 9.46
CA THR A 143 -13.91 -25.11 9.24
C THR A 143 -14.31 -23.69 9.60
N ILE A 144 -14.96 -23.00 8.65
CA ILE A 144 -15.44 -21.64 8.86
C ILE A 144 -16.75 -21.68 9.66
N ASP A 145 -16.82 -20.92 10.75
CA ASP A 145 -18.11 -20.55 11.34
C ASP A 145 -18.76 -19.51 10.43
N CYS A 146 -19.91 -19.84 9.84
CA CYS A 146 -20.55 -18.97 8.87
C CYS A 146 -21.17 -17.72 9.51
N ASP A 147 -21.36 -17.70 10.83
CA ASP A 147 -21.75 -16.48 11.54
C ASP A 147 -20.61 -15.44 11.58
N ASP A 148 -19.35 -15.88 11.47
CA ASP A 148 -18.17 -15.01 11.38
C ASP A 148 -17.90 -14.49 9.96
N ALA A 149 -18.66 -14.92 8.95
CA ALA A 149 -18.46 -14.54 7.56
C ALA A 149 -18.38 -13.02 7.32
N PRO A 150 -19.20 -12.15 7.95
CA PRO A 150 -19.06 -10.69 7.81
C PRO A 150 -17.69 -10.17 8.25
N THR A 151 -17.13 -10.71 9.34
CA THR A 151 -15.82 -10.34 9.89
C THR A 151 -14.68 -10.82 8.99
N ILE A 152 -14.80 -12.04 8.45
CA ILE A 152 -13.85 -12.62 7.49
C ILE A 152 -13.84 -11.78 6.19
N ILE A 153 -15.02 -11.45 5.65
CA ILE A 153 -15.14 -10.60 4.45
C ILE A 153 -14.49 -9.26 4.71
N LYS A 154 -14.79 -8.60 5.84
CA LYS A 154 -14.22 -7.29 6.14
C LYS A 154 -12.69 -7.33 6.26
N THR A 155 -12.16 -8.37 6.90
CA THR A 155 -10.70 -8.56 7.01
C THR A 155 -10.05 -8.80 5.65
N ALA A 156 -10.71 -9.57 4.78
CA ALA A 156 -10.25 -9.80 3.42
C ALA A 156 -10.30 -8.53 2.56
N GLU A 157 -11.34 -7.71 2.68
CA GLU A 157 -11.41 -6.40 2.02
C GLU A 157 -10.26 -5.49 2.43
N ILE A 158 -9.98 -5.36 3.74
CA ILE A 158 -8.87 -4.53 4.25
C ILE A 158 -7.52 -5.07 3.78
N ARG A 159 -7.34 -6.40 3.73
CA ARG A 159 -6.16 -7.02 3.12
C ARG A 159 -6.02 -6.62 1.65
N GLY A 160 -7.13 -6.60 0.93
CA GLY A 160 -7.21 -6.07 -0.43
C GLY A 160 -6.78 -4.61 -0.52
N GLU A 161 -7.31 -3.73 0.34
CA GLU A 161 -6.92 -2.31 0.40
C GLU A 161 -5.42 -2.12 0.68
N SER A 162 -4.83 -2.95 1.56
CA SER A 162 -3.40 -2.95 1.82
C SER A 162 -2.60 -3.29 0.57
N TYR A 163 -3.03 -4.31 -0.19
CA TYR A 163 -2.42 -4.68 -1.47
C TYR A 163 -2.58 -3.59 -2.52
N ASP A 164 -3.77 -3.01 -2.66
CA ASP A 164 -4.03 -1.97 -3.65
C ASP A 164 -3.17 -0.73 -3.40
N SER A 165 -2.97 -0.37 -2.13
CA SER A 165 -2.11 0.74 -1.73
C SER A 165 -0.63 0.41 -1.93
N TRP A 166 -0.21 -0.83 -1.70
CA TRP A 166 1.15 -1.26 -2.05
C TRP A 166 1.39 -1.23 -3.56
N VAL A 167 0.36 -1.56 -4.35
CA VAL A 167 0.40 -1.43 -5.80
C VAL A 167 0.66 0.02 -6.22
N ASP A 168 -0.09 0.95 -5.64
CA ASP A 168 0.10 2.38 -5.91
C ASP A 168 1.48 2.87 -5.48
N PHE A 169 1.98 2.38 -4.33
CA PHE A 169 3.33 2.72 -3.87
C PHE A 169 4.39 2.37 -4.92
N TYR A 170 4.41 1.12 -5.42
CA TYR A 170 5.46 0.73 -6.35
C TYR A 170 5.31 1.46 -7.70
N VAL A 171 4.08 1.67 -8.20
CA VAL A 171 3.84 2.39 -9.46
C VAL A 171 4.37 3.82 -9.38
N ASN A 172 4.07 4.51 -8.28
CA ASN A 172 4.55 5.87 -8.06
C ASN A 172 6.08 5.91 -7.91
N MET A 173 6.67 4.97 -7.15
CA MET A 173 8.13 4.86 -7.04
C MET A 173 8.82 4.60 -8.37
N ASP A 174 8.25 3.71 -9.21
CA ASP A 174 8.74 3.44 -10.55
C ASP A 174 8.76 4.69 -11.40
N TYR A 175 7.68 5.48 -11.37
CA TYR A 175 7.64 6.77 -12.06
C TYR A 175 8.79 7.68 -11.63
N VAL A 176 8.99 7.86 -10.31
CA VAL A 176 10.06 8.73 -9.80
C VAL A 176 11.42 8.23 -10.21
N LEU A 177 11.66 6.92 -10.11
CA LEU A 177 12.94 6.32 -10.48
C LEU A 177 13.19 6.40 -11.99
N MET A 178 12.17 6.29 -12.83
CA MET A 178 12.31 6.44 -14.28
C MET A 178 12.44 7.90 -14.74
N SER A 179 12.03 8.87 -13.92
CA SER A 179 12.02 10.29 -14.29
C SER A 179 13.40 10.89 -14.59
N SER A 180 14.46 10.46 -13.89
CA SER A 180 15.82 10.94 -14.15
C SER A 180 16.89 10.02 -13.55
N LYS A 181 18.11 10.06 -14.10
CA LYS A 181 19.28 9.40 -13.51
C LYS A 181 19.54 9.89 -12.08
N LYS A 182 19.34 11.18 -11.82
CA LYS A 182 19.58 11.78 -10.52
C LYS A 182 18.59 11.29 -9.46
N ALA A 183 17.31 11.14 -9.81
CA ALA A 183 16.32 10.52 -8.91
C ALA A 183 16.72 9.08 -8.56
N LYS A 184 17.19 8.28 -9.54
CA LYS A 184 17.75 6.94 -9.27
C LYS A 184 18.94 6.99 -8.32
N GLU A 185 19.84 7.95 -8.46
CA GLU A 185 21.00 8.10 -7.57
C GLU A 185 20.62 8.52 -6.14
N LEU A 186 19.62 9.40 -6.00
CA LEU A 186 19.17 9.91 -4.70
C LEU A 186 18.31 8.89 -3.92
N LEU A 187 17.45 8.18 -4.63
CA LEU A 187 16.49 7.24 -4.05
C LEU A 187 17.03 5.80 -4.03
N GLY A 188 17.96 5.48 -4.92
CA GLY A 188 18.57 4.16 -5.04
C GLY A 188 19.36 3.80 -3.79
N THR A 189 18.98 2.71 -3.14
CA THR A 189 19.64 2.22 -1.93
C THR A 189 20.90 1.41 -2.28
N GLY A 190 22.04 2.09 -2.44
CA GLY A 190 23.36 1.52 -2.17
C GLY A 190 24.13 0.85 -3.34
N VAL A 191 25.40 0.56 -3.02
CA VAL A 191 26.60 0.30 -3.87
C VAL A 191 26.44 -0.75 -4.99
N ASN A 192 25.37 -1.54 -5.02
CA ASN A 192 25.19 -2.63 -5.98
C ASN A 192 23.98 -2.47 -6.92
N ASN A 193 23.23 -1.36 -6.91
CA ASN A 193 22.03 -1.13 -7.74
C ASN A 193 20.96 -2.23 -7.65
N ARG A 194 21.08 -3.14 -6.68
CA ARG A 194 20.17 -4.25 -6.46
C ARG A 194 19.55 -4.04 -5.09
N THR A 195 18.22 -4.08 -5.10
CA THR A 195 17.31 -4.27 -3.96
C THR A 195 16.89 -3.01 -3.17
N LYS A 196 15.57 -2.69 -3.15
CA LYS A 196 14.65 -3.05 -2.03
C LYS A 196 13.20 -2.53 -2.09
N TYR A 197 12.84 -1.54 -2.90
CA TYR A 197 11.44 -1.06 -2.87
C TYR A 197 10.42 -2.04 -3.49
N TYR A 198 10.86 -2.86 -4.46
CA TYR A 198 9.96 -3.64 -5.31
C TYR A 198 9.64 -5.05 -4.82
N TYR A 199 10.58 -5.67 -4.12
CA TYR A 199 10.40 -7.04 -3.64
C TYR A 199 9.82 -7.01 -2.23
N ASN A 200 8.50 -7.09 -2.16
CA ASN A 200 7.77 -7.27 -0.92
C ASN A 200 7.20 -8.70 -0.86
N PRO A 201 7.93 -9.65 -0.28
CA PRO A 201 7.50 -11.06 -0.22
C PRO A 201 6.23 -11.25 0.61
N GLY A 202 5.94 -10.37 1.56
CA GLY A 202 4.78 -10.50 2.45
C GLY A 202 3.46 -10.02 1.84
N ILE A 203 3.49 -9.11 0.86
CA ILE A 203 2.29 -8.67 0.11
C ILE A 203 2.06 -9.51 -1.16
N ALA A 204 3.12 -10.09 -1.73
CA ALA A 204 3.05 -10.93 -2.93
C ALA A 204 1.96 -12.03 -2.93
N PRO A 205 1.67 -12.75 -1.82
CA PRO A 205 0.64 -13.78 -1.83
C PRO A 205 -0.79 -13.25 -1.69
N THR A 206 -1.02 -11.95 -1.48
CA THR A 206 -2.34 -11.41 -1.11
C THR A 206 -3.45 -11.81 -2.08
N LEU A 207 -3.27 -11.68 -3.40
CA LEU A 207 -4.31 -12.07 -4.36
C LEU A 207 -4.71 -13.55 -4.24
N LYS A 208 -3.74 -14.43 -3.97
CA LYS A 208 -3.99 -15.87 -3.80
C LYS A 208 -4.71 -16.15 -2.48
N ILE A 209 -4.38 -15.40 -1.43
CA ILE A 209 -5.09 -15.46 -0.14
C ILE A 209 -6.55 -15.02 -0.32
N LEU A 210 -6.79 -13.88 -1.00
CA LEU A 210 -8.14 -13.40 -1.29
C LEU A 210 -8.94 -14.40 -2.13
N GLN A 211 -8.30 -15.01 -3.13
CA GLN A 211 -8.91 -16.07 -3.94
C GLN A 211 -9.29 -17.29 -3.09
N ALA A 212 -8.40 -17.72 -2.19
CA ALA A 212 -8.66 -18.83 -1.28
C ALA A 212 -9.81 -18.51 -0.31
N THR A 213 -9.85 -17.29 0.24
CA THR A 213 -10.94 -16.81 1.10
C THR A 213 -12.27 -16.80 0.37
N GLN A 214 -12.34 -16.19 -0.82
CA GLN A 214 -13.56 -16.14 -1.64
C GLN A 214 -14.07 -17.56 -1.95
N LYS A 215 -13.16 -18.46 -2.32
CA LYS A 215 -13.50 -19.86 -2.58
C LYS A 215 -14.05 -20.55 -1.33
N ALA A 216 -13.41 -20.39 -0.18
CA ALA A 216 -13.83 -21.04 1.06
C ALA A 216 -15.19 -20.54 1.56
N LEU A 217 -15.45 -19.22 1.49
CA LEU A 217 -16.77 -18.65 1.82
C LEU A 217 -17.87 -19.21 0.91
N LYS A 218 -17.56 -19.40 -0.38
CA LYS A 218 -18.51 -19.99 -1.31
C LYS A 218 -18.77 -21.47 -1.02
N GLU A 219 -17.72 -22.25 -0.78
CA GLU A 219 -17.81 -23.71 -0.59
C GLU A 219 -18.39 -24.10 0.78
N GLN A 220 -18.04 -23.39 1.85
CA GLN A 220 -18.45 -23.74 3.22
C GLN A 220 -19.71 -23.00 3.67
N CYS A 221 -19.91 -21.74 3.24
CA CYS A 221 -21.02 -20.89 3.70
C CYS A 221 -22.01 -20.49 2.60
N ASN A 222 -21.80 -20.92 1.35
CA ASN A 222 -22.58 -20.51 0.18
C ASN A 222 -22.64 -18.98 -0.05
N ILE A 223 -21.66 -18.24 0.45
CA ILE A 223 -21.56 -16.78 0.28
C ILE A 223 -20.72 -16.48 -0.96
N THR A 224 -21.26 -15.68 -1.87
CA THR A 224 -20.53 -15.16 -3.03
C THR A 224 -20.11 -13.73 -2.74
N VAL A 225 -18.81 -13.46 -2.80
CA VAL A 225 -18.22 -12.13 -2.67
C VAL A 225 -17.20 -11.96 -3.79
N ASP A 226 -17.01 -10.74 -4.28
CA ASP A 226 -15.94 -10.42 -5.22
C ASP A 226 -14.81 -9.69 -4.50
N LEU A 227 -13.70 -10.40 -4.30
CA LEU A 227 -12.50 -9.85 -3.65
C LEU A 227 -11.39 -9.50 -4.66
N LEU A 228 -11.58 -9.78 -5.96
CA LEU A 228 -10.48 -9.86 -6.92
C LEU A 228 -10.64 -8.97 -8.15
N SER A 229 -11.86 -8.74 -8.67
CA SER A 229 -12.03 -8.19 -10.02
C SER A 229 -11.34 -6.84 -10.22
N GLU A 230 -11.51 -5.90 -9.28
CA GLU A 230 -10.86 -4.58 -9.37
C GLU A 230 -9.32 -4.68 -9.31
N ARG A 231 -8.80 -5.66 -8.56
CA ARG A 231 -7.37 -5.80 -8.25
C ARG A 231 -6.58 -6.45 -9.38
N ILE A 232 -7.19 -7.42 -10.05
CA ILE A 232 -6.62 -8.04 -11.26
C ILE A 232 -6.50 -6.97 -12.35
N ASN A 233 -7.57 -6.20 -12.58
CA ASN A 233 -7.57 -5.10 -13.55
C ASN A 233 -6.49 -4.04 -13.22
N LYS A 234 -6.29 -3.73 -11.93
CA LYS A 234 -5.24 -2.80 -11.48
C LYS A 234 -3.83 -3.35 -11.74
N GLN A 235 -3.62 -4.65 -11.60
CA GLN A 235 -2.35 -5.30 -11.90
C GLN A 235 -2.03 -5.32 -13.39
N GLU A 236 -3.03 -5.43 -14.27
CA GLU A 236 -2.83 -5.52 -15.73
C GLU A 236 -2.51 -4.17 -16.38
N LYS A 237 -2.91 -3.04 -15.79
CA LYS A 237 -2.64 -1.68 -16.29
C LYS A 237 -1.20 -1.18 -16.06
N ARG A 238 -0.25 -2.10 -15.84
CA ARG A 238 1.17 -1.73 -15.69
C ARG A 238 1.73 -1.22 -17.01
N PRO A 239 2.67 -0.26 -17.00
CA PRO A 239 3.41 0.11 -18.20
C PRO A 239 4.07 -1.15 -18.81
N GLU A 240 3.87 -1.37 -20.11
CA GLU A 240 4.51 -2.46 -20.84
C GLU A 240 6.04 -2.37 -20.67
N GLY A 241 6.68 -3.50 -20.34
CA GLY A 241 8.14 -3.59 -20.15
C GLY A 241 8.61 -3.84 -18.72
N TYR A 242 7.71 -3.85 -17.72
CA TYR A 242 8.06 -4.26 -16.36
C TYR A 242 8.09 -5.79 -16.24
N ILE A 243 9.29 -6.37 -16.25
CA ILE A 243 9.53 -7.74 -15.80
C ILE A 243 9.99 -7.64 -14.34
N PRO A 244 9.20 -8.07 -13.34
CA PRO A 244 9.75 -8.31 -12.02
C PRO A 244 10.72 -9.48 -12.17
N GLU A 245 12.02 -9.20 -12.24
CA GLU A 245 13.02 -10.23 -12.05
C GLU A 245 12.85 -10.75 -10.61
N VAL A 246 12.33 -11.98 -10.51
CA VAL A 246 12.12 -12.74 -9.29
C VAL A 246 13.46 -13.24 -8.75
#